data_AF-A0A4R0GNV4-F1
#
_entry.id   AF-A0A4R0GNV4-F1
#
_cell.length_a   1.000
_cell.length_b   1.000
_cell.length_c   1.000
_cell.angle_alpha   90.00
_cell.angle_beta   90.00
_cell.angle_gamma   90.00
#
_symmetry.space_group_name_H-M   'P 1'
#
loop_
_entity.id
_entity.type
_entity.pdbx_description
1 polymer ?
#
loop_
_entity_poly.entity_id
_entity_poly.type
_entity_poly.pdbx_seq_one_letter_code
_entity_poly.pdbx_strand_id
1 'polypeptide(L)'
;MLAGSQLSSIGELPLGVPDSVANARLWIAVLGAVAGLSAVVYAIWTAVRILLPKLVLISDLDQAWAQRRSDLATVADLFRRNPKYLQGFSTPADVIGAREELIAAQREPSTDDDVRTQLAAAIADLDERITAIEDTATHEALKHQFTRALHKLMLATAVAAVGIVAFAWAANPPAVQPTADLRGARLVDAYLRDADLRNAKLDHADLTNADLTGADLTGASINGVVWRNTTCPDGTNSDDNRHTCAGHLS
;
A
#
# COMPACT_ATOMS: atom_id res chain seq x y z
N MET A 1 25.37 -2.38 9.47
CA MET A 1 25.75 -3.77 9.15
C MET A 1 24.69 -4.70 9.73
N LEU A 2 23.67 -5.07 8.96
CA LEU A 2 22.65 -6.09 9.30
C LEU A 2 21.73 -6.44 8.10
N ALA A 3 21.89 -5.78 6.94
CA ALA A 3 21.10 -6.04 5.73
C ALA A 3 21.74 -7.03 4.74
N GLY A 4 22.99 -7.47 4.97
CA GLY A 4 23.74 -8.31 4.03
C GLY A 4 23.49 -9.82 4.15
N SER A 5 23.04 -10.31 5.30
CA SER A 5 22.92 -11.76 5.56
C SER A 5 21.57 -12.37 5.18
N GLN A 6 20.56 -11.55 4.85
CA GLN A 6 19.24 -12.04 4.42
C GLN A 6 19.14 -12.18 2.89
N LEU A 7 20.01 -11.52 2.13
CA LEU A 7 20.05 -11.63 0.67
C LEU A 7 20.82 -12.88 0.20
N SER A 8 21.79 -13.37 0.97
CA SER A 8 22.50 -14.61 0.65
C SER A 8 21.61 -15.86 0.77
N SER A 9 20.53 -15.79 1.54
CA SER A 9 19.53 -16.88 1.63
C SER A 9 18.60 -16.95 0.41
N ILE A 10 18.61 -15.95 -0.47
CA ILE A 10 17.81 -15.95 -1.71
C ILE A 10 18.59 -16.67 -2.84
N GLY A 11 19.90 -16.90 -2.67
CA GLY A 11 20.78 -17.51 -3.68
C GLY A 11 20.95 -19.03 -3.58
N GLU A 12 20.54 -19.65 -2.48
CA GLU A 12 20.59 -21.11 -2.32
C GLU A 12 19.26 -21.58 -1.74
N LEU A 13 18.29 -21.83 -2.60
CA LEU A 13 17.10 -22.63 -2.27
C LEU A 13 17.46 -24.09 -2.56
N PRO A 14 17.83 -24.90 -1.56
CA PRO A 14 17.76 -26.34 -1.71
C PRO A 14 16.28 -26.73 -1.72
N LEU A 15 15.96 -27.86 -2.34
CA LEU A 15 14.68 -28.61 -2.29
C LEU A 15 13.74 -28.34 -3.48
N GLY A 16 13.73 -29.28 -4.44
CA GLY A 16 12.54 -29.99 -4.95
C GLY A 16 11.28 -29.23 -5.41
N VAL A 17 11.28 -27.90 -5.57
CA VAL A 17 10.11 -27.15 -6.05
C VAL A 17 10.31 -26.73 -7.52
N PRO A 18 9.31 -26.89 -8.42
CA PRO A 18 9.43 -26.51 -9.83
C PRO A 18 9.85 -25.05 -10.04
N ASP A 19 10.74 -24.78 -11.01
CA ASP A 19 11.33 -23.46 -11.32
C ASP A 19 10.30 -22.32 -11.50
N SER A 20 9.08 -22.65 -11.93
CA SER A 20 7.99 -21.67 -12.11
C SER A 20 7.51 -21.06 -10.80
N VAL A 21 7.53 -21.82 -9.70
CA VAL A 21 7.04 -21.37 -8.38
C VAL A 21 8.09 -20.52 -7.66
N ALA A 22 9.37 -20.89 -7.77
CA ALA A 22 10.48 -20.10 -7.23
C ALA A 22 10.57 -18.72 -7.91
N ASN A 23 10.45 -18.69 -9.24
CA ASN A 23 10.41 -17.45 -10.01
C ASN A 23 9.19 -16.59 -9.65
N ALA A 24 8.01 -17.18 -9.48
CA ALA A 24 6.81 -16.43 -9.07
C ALA A 24 6.97 -15.76 -7.70
N ARG A 25 7.60 -16.45 -6.73
CA ARG A 25 7.86 -15.91 -5.39
C ARG A 25 8.85 -14.75 -5.40
N LEU A 26 9.91 -14.84 -6.19
CA LEU A 26 10.87 -13.75 -6.35
C LEU A 26 10.17 -12.47 -6.83
N TRP A 27 9.30 -12.59 -7.84
CA TRP A 27 8.52 -11.45 -8.34
C TRP A 27 7.56 -10.88 -7.30
N ILE A 28 6.88 -11.72 -6.51
CA ILE A 28 6.01 -11.27 -5.41
C ILE A 28 6.81 -10.49 -4.36
N ALA A 29 7.99 -10.97 -3.98
CA ALA A 29 8.87 -10.28 -3.05
C ALA A 29 9.33 -8.91 -3.61
N VAL A 30 9.80 -8.88 -4.86
CA VAL A 30 10.23 -7.63 -5.51
C VAL A 30 9.08 -6.63 -5.57
N LEU A 31 7.90 -7.05 -6.02
CA LEU A 31 6.73 -6.18 -6.10
C LEU A 31 6.29 -5.67 -4.72
N GLY A 32 6.27 -6.54 -3.70
CA GLY A 32 5.94 -6.16 -2.33
C GLY A 32 6.91 -5.12 -1.75
N ALA A 33 8.22 -5.31 -1.97
CA ALA A 33 9.25 -4.37 -1.52
C ALA A 33 9.15 -3.01 -2.24
N VAL A 34 8.97 -3.01 -3.57
CA VAL A 34 8.81 -1.79 -4.36
C VAL A 34 7.55 -1.03 -3.95
N ALA A 35 6.43 -1.72 -3.76
CA ALA A 35 5.18 -1.11 -3.30
C ALA A 35 5.34 -0.48 -1.91
N GLY A 36 5.97 -1.20 -0.97
CA GLY A 36 6.24 -0.71 0.38
C GLY A 36 7.10 0.56 0.39
N LEU A 37 8.23 0.56 -0.31
CA LEU A 37 9.12 1.73 -0.39
C LEU A 37 8.45 2.92 -1.07
N SER A 38 7.73 2.67 -2.16
CA SER A 38 7.02 3.72 -2.91
C SER A 38 5.93 4.37 -2.06
N ALA A 39 5.19 3.59 -1.28
CA ALA A 39 4.19 4.10 -0.35
C ALA A 39 4.80 4.99 0.75
N VAL A 40 5.98 4.64 1.27
CA VAL A 40 6.69 5.46 2.26
C VAL A 40 7.11 6.81 1.67
N VAL A 41 7.75 6.80 0.49
CA VAL A 41 8.15 8.05 -0.20
C VAL A 41 6.95 8.94 -0.47
N TYR A 42 5.85 8.34 -0.93
CA TYR A 42 4.60 9.06 -1.19
C TYR A 42 3.99 9.65 0.09
N ALA A 43 4.02 8.93 1.21
CA ALA A 43 3.54 9.42 2.50
C ALA A 43 4.37 10.62 2.98
N ILE A 44 5.70 10.56 2.86
CA ILE A 44 6.61 11.67 3.19
C ILE A 44 6.30 12.88 2.32
N TRP A 45 6.23 12.70 1.00
CA TRP A 45 5.91 13.78 0.07
C TRP A 45 4.56 14.44 0.37
N THR A 46 3.54 13.63 0.70
CA THR A 46 2.21 14.11 1.08
C THR A 46 2.27 14.92 2.38
N ALA A 47 3.00 14.43 3.39
CA ALA A 47 3.17 15.13 4.67
C ALA A 47 3.88 16.48 4.51
N VAL A 48 4.95 16.54 3.71
CA VAL A 48 5.65 17.80 3.38
C VAL A 48 4.69 18.79 2.74
N ARG A 49 3.81 18.35 1.83
CA ARG A 49 2.83 19.21 1.19
C ARG A 49 1.78 19.79 2.16
N ILE A 50 1.45 19.09 3.26
CA ILE A 50 0.54 19.60 4.30
C ILE A 50 1.23 20.66 5.17
N LEU A 51 2.52 20.48 5.45
CA LEU A 51 3.29 21.39 6.29
C LEU A 51 3.63 22.71 5.59
N LEU A 52 3.47 22.78 4.27
CA LEU A 52 3.63 24.03 3.54
C LEU A 52 2.47 24.99 3.88
N PRO A 53 2.76 26.19 4.41
CA PRO A 53 1.72 27.14 4.75
C PRO A 53 0.95 27.55 3.48
N LYS A 54 -0.38 27.59 3.58
CA LYS A 54 -1.24 28.06 2.51
C LYS A 54 -1.78 29.43 2.87
N LEU A 55 -1.37 30.43 2.11
CA LEU A 55 -1.99 31.76 2.11
C LEU A 55 -2.94 31.83 0.91
N VAL A 56 -4.13 32.38 1.13
CA VAL A 56 -5.14 32.59 0.08
C VAL A 56 -5.53 34.05 0.17
N LEU A 57 -5.19 34.80 -0.87
CA LEU A 57 -5.58 36.20 -0.97
C LEU A 57 -6.95 36.31 -1.65
N ILE A 58 -7.65 37.43 -1.43
CA ILE A 58 -8.90 37.69 -2.16
C ILE A 58 -8.68 37.68 -3.67
N SER A 59 -7.53 38.13 -4.16
CA SER A 59 -7.20 38.08 -5.59
C SER A 59 -7.13 36.66 -6.14
N ASP A 60 -6.55 35.72 -5.39
CA ASP A 60 -6.54 34.29 -5.75
C ASP A 60 -7.97 33.72 -5.75
N LEU A 61 -8.77 34.12 -4.77
CA LEU A 61 -10.16 33.72 -4.64
C LEU A 61 -11.02 34.25 -5.80
N ASP A 62 -10.76 35.47 -6.25
CA ASP A 62 -11.43 36.10 -7.39
C ASP A 62 -11.08 35.41 -8.72
N GLN A 63 -9.79 35.13 -8.95
CA GLN A 63 -9.38 34.33 -10.11
C GLN A 63 -10.05 32.94 -10.10
N ALA A 64 -10.13 32.31 -8.93
CA ALA A 64 -10.82 31.06 -8.73
C ALA A 64 -12.35 31.17 -8.92
N TRP A 65 -12.92 32.34 -8.68
CA TRP A 65 -14.33 32.61 -8.90
C TRP A 65 -14.69 32.57 -10.38
N ALA A 66 -13.84 33.20 -11.22
CA ALA A 66 -13.98 33.21 -12.66
C ALA A 66 -13.66 31.84 -13.30
N GLN A 67 -12.67 31.13 -12.74
CA GLN A 67 -12.19 29.87 -13.31
C GLN A 67 -12.80 28.64 -12.63
N ARG A 68 -13.56 27.85 -13.40
CA ARG A 68 -14.25 26.64 -12.92
C ARG A 68 -13.32 25.45 -12.56
N ARG A 69 -11.98 25.58 -12.72
CA ARG A 69 -10.98 24.51 -12.48
C ARG A 69 -9.83 24.90 -11.53
N SER A 70 -10.00 25.94 -10.73
CA SER A 70 -8.95 26.34 -9.78
C SER A 70 -8.84 25.34 -8.60
N ASP A 71 -7.64 25.27 -7.99
CA ASP A 71 -7.42 24.52 -6.75
C ASP A 71 -8.24 25.06 -5.56
N LEU A 72 -8.79 26.26 -5.71
CA LEU A 72 -9.67 26.96 -4.77
C LEU A 72 -11.15 26.87 -5.16
N ALA A 73 -11.53 26.12 -6.21
CA ALA A 73 -12.90 26.08 -6.71
C ALA A 73 -13.92 25.71 -5.62
N THR A 74 -13.57 24.79 -4.72
CA THR A 74 -14.43 24.40 -3.59
C THR A 74 -14.58 25.53 -2.56
N VAL A 75 -13.52 26.32 -2.34
CA VAL A 75 -13.55 27.49 -1.46
C VAL A 75 -14.42 28.59 -2.09
N ALA A 76 -14.21 28.90 -3.37
CA ALA A 76 -15.07 29.86 -4.09
C ALA A 76 -16.54 29.44 -4.07
N ASP A 77 -16.83 28.15 -4.20
CA ASP A 77 -18.20 27.62 -4.13
C ASP A 77 -18.81 27.67 -2.71
N LEU A 78 -17.99 27.60 -1.65
CA LEU A 78 -18.43 27.85 -0.28
C LEU A 78 -18.97 29.28 -0.15
N PHE A 79 -18.18 30.27 -0.58
CA PHE A 79 -18.58 31.68 -0.50
C PHE A 79 -19.80 31.98 -1.39
N ARG A 80 -19.88 31.42 -2.61
CA ARG A 80 -21.09 31.54 -3.46
C ARG A 80 -22.35 31.04 -2.77
N ARG A 81 -22.26 29.92 -2.05
CA ARG A 81 -23.40 29.32 -1.33
C ARG A 81 -23.70 30.03 0.00
N ASN A 82 -22.80 30.89 0.47
CA ASN A 82 -22.92 31.60 1.74
C ASN A 82 -22.68 33.10 1.53
N PRO A 83 -23.61 33.83 0.89
CA PRO A 83 -23.43 35.24 0.54
C PRO A 83 -23.20 36.16 1.74
N LYS A 84 -23.59 35.72 2.95
CA LYS A 84 -23.34 36.43 4.21
C LYS A 84 -21.86 36.77 4.44
N TYR A 85 -20.92 35.99 3.90
CA TYR A 85 -19.49 36.26 4.05
C TYR A 85 -19.01 37.43 3.18
N LEU A 86 -19.76 37.80 2.14
CA LEU A 86 -19.46 38.93 1.27
C LEU A 86 -20.28 40.19 1.61
N GLN A 87 -21.17 40.15 2.60
CA GLN A 87 -21.90 41.31 3.18
C GLN A 87 -22.27 42.45 2.19
N GLY A 88 -23.01 42.14 1.13
CA GLY A 88 -23.47 43.15 0.16
C GLY A 88 -22.62 43.26 -1.11
N PHE A 89 -21.50 42.52 -1.17
CA PHE A 89 -20.71 42.32 -2.37
C PHE A 89 -21.10 41.03 -3.09
N SER A 90 -21.05 41.05 -4.43
CA SER A 90 -21.45 39.92 -5.27
C SER A 90 -20.27 39.00 -5.54
N THR A 91 -19.08 39.60 -5.63
CA THR A 91 -17.81 38.93 -5.92
C THR A 91 -16.71 39.40 -4.96
N PRO A 92 -15.65 38.60 -4.77
CA PRO A 92 -14.47 39.06 -4.03
C PRO A 92 -13.80 40.28 -4.67
N ALA A 93 -13.81 40.41 -6.01
CA ALA A 93 -13.32 41.61 -6.71
C ALA A 93 -14.06 42.88 -6.29
N ASP A 94 -15.36 42.82 -6.02
CA ASP A 94 -16.13 44.01 -5.63
C ASP A 94 -15.62 44.60 -4.30
N VAL A 95 -15.11 43.74 -3.39
CA VAL A 95 -14.55 44.16 -2.09
C VAL A 95 -13.24 44.93 -2.30
N ILE A 96 -12.36 44.43 -3.17
CA ILE A 96 -11.11 45.12 -3.53
C ILE A 96 -11.43 46.42 -4.26
N GLY A 97 -12.36 46.40 -5.22
CA GLY A 97 -12.77 47.58 -5.98
C GLY A 97 -13.26 48.70 -5.08
N ALA A 98 -14.16 48.40 -4.15
CA ALA A 98 -14.66 49.38 -3.18
C ALA A 98 -13.54 49.99 -2.33
N ARG A 99 -12.57 49.18 -1.90
CA ARG A 99 -11.41 49.69 -1.15
C ARG A 99 -10.53 50.61 -1.99
N GLU A 100 -10.25 50.23 -3.24
CA GLU A 100 -9.41 51.02 -4.14
C GLU A 100 -10.05 52.38 -4.48
N GLU A 101 -11.38 52.41 -4.66
CA GLU A 101 -12.14 53.66 -4.86
C GLU A 101 -12.02 54.61 -3.66
N LEU A 102 -12.14 54.09 -2.44
CA LEU A 102 -11.99 54.90 -1.22
C LEU A 102 -10.56 55.43 -1.05
N ILE A 103 -9.54 54.61 -1.37
CA ILE A 103 -8.13 55.06 -1.35
C ILE A 103 -7.87 56.15 -2.39
N ALA A 104 -8.48 56.04 -3.57
CA ALA A 104 -8.37 57.06 -4.60
C ALA A 104 -8.99 58.39 -4.14
N ALA A 105 -10.18 58.34 -3.54
CA ALA A 105 -10.86 59.52 -2.98
C ALA A 105 -10.02 60.20 -1.87
N GLN A 106 -9.24 59.43 -1.10
CA GLN A 106 -8.41 59.97 -0.02
C GLN A 106 -7.23 60.82 -0.52
N ARG A 107 -6.81 60.61 -1.77
CA ARG A 107 -5.70 61.35 -2.39
C ARG A 107 -6.13 62.71 -2.95
N GLU A 108 -7.42 63.05 -2.91
CA GLU A 108 -7.90 64.33 -3.43
C GLU A 108 -7.50 65.51 -2.51
N PRO A 109 -6.95 66.61 -3.08
CA PRO A 109 -6.30 67.68 -2.31
C PRO A 109 -7.25 68.60 -1.52
N SER A 110 -8.58 68.52 -1.70
CA SER A 110 -9.57 69.43 -1.10
C SER A 110 -10.46 68.79 -0.04
N THR A 111 -10.06 67.63 0.51
CA THR A 111 -10.91 66.83 1.39
C THR A 111 -10.85 67.35 2.83
N ASP A 112 -12.02 67.70 3.39
CA ASP A 112 -12.20 68.10 4.80
C ASP A 112 -11.55 67.07 5.75
N ASP A 113 -11.04 67.53 6.89
CA ASP A 113 -10.37 66.68 7.90
C ASP A 113 -11.32 65.64 8.49
N ASP A 114 -12.59 66.00 8.70
CA ASP A 114 -13.64 65.07 9.13
C ASP A 114 -13.92 64.00 8.07
N VAL A 115 -14.01 64.41 6.80
CA VAL A 115 -14.22 63.49 5.67
C VAL A 115 -13.03 62.55 5.51
N ARG A 116 -11.78 63.04 5.67
CA ARG A 116 -10.58 62.19 5.66
C ARG A 116 -10.59 61.16 6.79
N THR A 117 -11.09 61.54 7.96
CA THR A 117 -11.22 60.63 9.12
C THR A 117 -12.27 59.56 8.87
N GLN A 118 -13.44 59.93 8.34
CA GLN A 118 -14.50 58.98 7.98
C GLN A 118 -14.05 58.00 6.87
N LEU A 119 -13.33 58.51 5.87
CA LEU A 119 -12.79 57.70 4.78
C LEU A 119 -11.73 56.70 5.27
N ALA A 120 -10.84 57.14 6.16
CA ALA A 120 -9.87 56.26 6.79
C ALA A 120 -10.54 55.15 7.61
N ALA A 121 -11.61 55.47 8.35
CA ALA A 121 -12.38 54.48 9.10
C ALA A 121 -13.07 53.47 8.17
N ALA A 122 -13.62 53.91 7.03
CA ALA A 122 -14.23 53.03 6.05
C ALA A 122 -13.21 52.10 5.36
N ILE A 123 -12.01 52.60 5.04
CA ILE A 123 -10.91 51.79 4.50
C ILE A 123 -10.48 50.74 5.52
N ALA A 124 -10.35 51.12 6.80
CA ALA A 124 -9.99 50.21 7.87
C ALA A 124 -11.03 49.09 8.07
N ASP A 125 -12.33 49.41 7.99
CA ASP A 125 -13.41 48.41 8.02
C ASP A 125 -13.31 47.43 6.83
N LEU A 126 -13.00 47.91 5.63
CA LEU A 126 -12.77 47.03 4.48
C LEU A 126 -11.50 46.19 4.64
N ASP A 127 -10.41 46.73 5.19
CA ASP A 127 -9.18 45.99 5.48
C ASP A 127 -9.42 44.85 6.48
N GLU A 128 -10.17 45.11 7.55
CA GLU A 128 -10.56 44.10 8.54
C GLU A 128 -11.40 42.99 7.87
N ARG A 129 -12.35 43.36 7.00
CA ARG A 129 -13.17 42.40 6.26
C ARG A 129 -12.37 41.56 5.28
N ILE A 130 -11.46 42.17 4.53
CA ILE A 130 -10.56 41.47 3.61
C ILE A 130 -9.77 40.42 4.39
N THR A 131 -9.17 40.82 5.50
CA THR A 131 -8.41 39.93 6.38
C THR A 131 -9.29 38.77 6.88
N ALA A 132 -10.52 39.04 7.31
CA ALA A 132 -11.45 38.01 7.77
C ALA A 132 -11.85 37.02 6.66
N ILE A 133 -12.04 37.51 5.42
CA ILE A 133 -12.34 36.67 4.25
C ILE A 133 -11.13 35.78 3.93
N GLU A 134 -9.92 36.34 3.92
CA GLU A 134 -8.67 35.61 3.65
C GLU A 134 -8.40 34.55 4.73
N ASP A 135 -8.58 34.88 6.00
CA ASP A 135 -8.47 33.92 7.11
C ASP A 135 -9.50 32.78 6.99
N THR A 136 -10.73 33.11 6.60
CA THR A 136 -11.77 32.09 6.37
C THR A 136 -11.43 31.21 5.17
N ALA A 137 -10.96 31.81 4.07
CA ALA A 137 -10.58 31.11 2.86
C ALA A 137 -9.37 30.20 3.07
N THR A 138 -8.35 30.68 3.80
CA THR A 138 -7.18 29.88 4.19
C THR A 138 -7.57 28.72 5.08
N HIS A 139 -8.42 28.94 6.09
CA HIS A 139 -8.91 27.88 6.97
C HIS A 139 -9.63 26.77 6.19
N GLU A 140 -10.58 27.14 5.32
CA GLU A 140 -11.35 26.15 4.55
C GLU A 140 -10.46 25.43 3.52
N ALA A 141 -9.53 26.16 2.89
CA ALA A 141 -8.57 25.59 1.96
C ALA A 141 -7.64 24.57 2.65
N LEU A 142 -7.17 24.89 3.86
CA LEU A 142 -6.32 24.03 4.67
C LEU A 142 -7.07 22.77 5.09
N LYS A 143 -8.31 22.91 5.57
CA LYS A 143 -9.18 21.79 5.95
C LYS A 143 -9.41 20.82 4.79
N HIS A 144 -9.69 21.34 3.59
CA HIS A 144 -9.84 20.53 2.39
C HIS A 144 -8.54 19.84 1.96
N GLN A 145 -7.39 20.51 2.11
CA GLN A 145 -6.09 19.89 1.85
C GLN A 145 -5.79 18.77 2.84
N PHE A 146 -5.99 19.01 4.14
CA PHE A 146 -5.79 18.01 5.18
C PHE A 146 -6.64 16.77 4.94
N THR A 147 -7.93 16.93 4.64
CA THR A 147 -8.84 15.81 4.41
C THR A 147 -8.42 14.98 3.19
N ARG A 148 -8.04 15.63 2.08
CA ARG A 148 -7.54 14.94 0.87
C ARG A 148 -6.22 14.23 1.15
N ALA A 149 -5.34 14.85 1.93
CA ALA A 149 -4.05 14.29 2.27
C ALA A 149 -4.16 13.10 3.23
N LEU A 150 -5.06 13.16 4.22
CA LEU A 150 -5.35 12.05 5.12
C LEU A 150 -5.85 10.81 4.36
N HIS A 151 -6.78 10.99 3.43
CA HIS A 151 -7.24 9.88 2.57
C HIS A 151 -6.10 9.26 1.76
N LYS A 152 -5.24 10.09 1.16
CA LYS A 152 -4.06 9.64 0.42
C LYS A 152 -3.08 8.88 1.30
N LEU A 153 -2.85 9.36 2.53
CA LEU A 153 -1.98 8.71 3.50
C LEU A 153 -2.54 7.33 3.90
N MET A 154 -3.85 7.25 4.20
CA MET A 154 -4.53 5.99 4.54
C MET A 154 -4.46 4.97 3.40
N LEU A 155 -4.60 5.42 2.16
CA LEU A 155 -4.43 4.54 0.99
C LEU A 155 -2.99 4.04 0.87
N ALA A 156 -2.00 4.94 1.04
CA ALA A 156 -0.60 4.58 0.97
C ALA A 156 -0.20 3.58 2.06
N THR A 157 -0.67 3.77 3.30
CA THR A 157 -0.40 2.82 4.39
C THR A 157 -1.07 1.47 4.17
N ALA A 158 -2.28 1.43 3.61
CA ALA A 158 -2.93 0.18 3.22
C ALA A 158 -2.12 -0.57 2.14
N VAL A 159 -1.66 0.14 1.11
CA VAL A 159 -0.79 -0.45 0.06
C VAL A 159 0.53 -0.94 0.65
N ALA A 160 1.16 -0.16 1.53
CA ALA A 160 2.37 -0.58 2.22
C ALA A 160 2.17 -1.85 3.04
N ALA A 161 1.06 -1.93 3.81
CA ALA A 161 0.74 -3.11 4.62
C ALA A 161 0.57 -4.36 3.75
N VAL A 162 -0.15 -4.27 2.63
CA VAL A 162 -0.30 -5.37 1.67
C VAL A 162 1.06 -5.78 1.08
N GLY A 163 1.88 -4.80 0.68
CA GLY A 163 3.22 -5.06 0.16
C GLY A 163 4.13 -5.75 1.16
N ILE A 164 4.11 -5.34 2.43
CA ILE A 164 4.87 -5.96 3.52
C ILE A 164 4.42 -7.39 3.77
N VAL A 165 3.11 -7.64 3.83
CA VAL A 165 2.57 -9.00 4.03
C VAL A 165 2.95 -9.91 2.87
N ALA A 166 2.82 -9.44 1.62
CA ALA A 166 3.20 -10.19 0.44
C ALA A 166 4.70 -10.51 0.42
N PHE A 167 5.54 -9.51 0.76
CA PHE A 167 6.98 -9.70 0.88
C PHE A 167 7.32 -10.73 1.96
N ALA A 168 6.73 -10.62 3.16
CA ALA A 168 6.99 -11.53 4.27
C ALA A 168 6.61 -12.98 3.93
N TRP A 169 5.47 -13.19 3.27
CA TRP A 169 5.04 -14.51 2.81
C TRP A 169 6.00 -15.09 1.76
N ALA A 170 6.47 -14.27 0.81
CA ALA A 170 7.39 -14.73 -0.23
C ALA A 170 8.80 -15.02 0.32
N ALA A 171 9.26 -14.21 1.28
CA ALA A 171 10.58 -14.35 1.92
C ALA A 171 10.62 -15.49 2.95
N ASN A 172 9.49 -15.79 3.60
CA ASN A 172 9.38 -16.89 4.56
C ASN A 172 8.09 -17.69 4.28
N PRO A 173 8.11 -18.58 3.27
CA PRO A 173 6.95 -19.38 2.95
C PRO A 173 6.60 -20.30 4.13
N PRO A 174 5.30 -20.61 4.34
CA PRO A 174 4.93 -21.60 5.34
C PRO A 174 5.63 -22.93 5.04
N ALA A 175 6.09 -23.60 6.08
CA ALA A 175 6.68 -24.93 5.96
C ALA A 175 5.67 -25.86 5.27
N VAL A 176 6.14 -26.64 4.29
CA VAL A 176 5.32 -27.69 3.69
C VAL A 176 5.07 -28.72 4.79
N GLN A 177 3.83 -28.81 5.26
CA GLN A 177 3.47 -29.78 6.30
C GLN A 177 3.37 -31.18 5.67
N PRO A 178 3.81 -32.23 6.38
CA PRO A 178 3.57 -33.61 5.97
C PRO A 178 2.08 -33.80 5.68
N THR A 179 1.76 -34.28 4.48
CA THR A 179 0.36 -34.55 4.09
C THR A 179 -0.22 -35.71 4.90
N ALA A 180 0.63 -36.63 5.37
CA ALA A 180 0.27 -37.72 6.26
C ALA A 180 1.40 -38.07 7.24
N ASP A 181 1.03 -38.36 8.49
CA ASP A 181 1.91 -39.00 9.47
C ASP A 181 1.62 -40.50 9.50
N LEU A 182 2.47 -41.28 8.84
CA LEU A 182 2.36 -42.73 8.65
C LEU A 182 3.53 -43.46 9.33
N ARG A 183 4.16 -42.84 10.34
CA ARG A 183 5.30 -43.46 11.03
C ARG A 183 4.87 -44.74 11.70
N GLY A 184 5.59 -45.84 11.45
CA GLY A 184 5.25 -47.17 11.96
C GLY A 184 3.96 -47.76 11.38
N ALA A 185 3.36 -47.15 10.36
CA ALA A 185 2.15 -47.68 9.74
C ALA A 185 2.44 -49.02 9.07
N ARG A 186 1.51 -49.98 9.22
CA ARG A 186 1.57 -51.26 8.52
C ARG A 186 0.76 -51.16 7.22
N LEU A 187 1.45 -50.93 6.12
CA LEU A 187 0.93 -50.75 4.76
C LEU A 187 1.24 -51.98 3.89
N VAL A 188 1.24 -53.16 4.50
CA VAL A 188 1.51 -54.43 3.82
C VAL A 188 0.43 -54.70 2.77
N ASP A 189 0.84 -55.09 1.56
CA ASP A 189 -0.02 -55.32 0.40
C ASP A 189 -0.85 -54.08 -0.04
N ALA A 190 -0.44 -52.86 0.36
CA ALA A 190 -1.19 -51.65 0.04
C ALA A 190 -1.06 -51.26 -1.44
N TYR A 191 -2.19 -50.88 -2.05
CA TYR A 191 -2.24 -50.29 -3.39
C TYR A 191 -2.11 -48.76 -3.28
N LEU A 192 -0.95 -48.22 -3.60
CA LEU A 192 -0.59 -46.79 -3.49
C LEU A 192 -0.15 -46.21 -4.84
N ARG A 193 -0.62 -46.78 -5.96
CA ARG A 193 -0.32 -46.28 -7.30
C ARG A 193 -0.79 -44.85 -7.45
N ASP A 194 0.06 -44.02 -8.07
CA ASP A 194 -0.20 -42.59 -8.33
C ASP A 194 -0.56 -41.78 -7.06
N ALA A 195 -0.23 -42.28 -5.86
CA ALA A 195 -0.55 -41.61 -4.62
C ALA A 195 0.33 -40.37 -4.40
N ASP A 196 -0.28 -39.27 -3.93
CA ASP A 196 0.45 -38.09 -3.46
C ASP A 196 0.90 -38.31 -2.01
N LEU A 197 2.15 -38.74 -1.84
CA LEU A 197 2.81 -38.95 -0.55
C LEU A 197 3.90 -37.90 -0.29
N ARG A 198 3.84 -36.75 -0.99
CA ARG A 198 4.81 -35.67 -0.83
C ARG A 198 4.89 -35.22 0.62
N ASN A 199 6.10 -35.14 1.15
CA ASN A 199 6.40 -34.78 2.54
C ASN A 199 5.79 -35.71 3.61
N ALA A 200 5.21 -36.86 3.25
CA ALA A 200 4.67 -37.80 4.22
C ALA A 200 5.78 -38.33 5.17
N LYS A 201 5.42 -38.60 6.42
CA LYS A 201 6.33 -39.25 7.38
C LYS A 201 6.09 -40.74 7.37
N LEU A 202 6.96 -41.49 6.70
CA LEU A 202 6.92 -42.95 6.59
C LEU A 202 7.96 -43.62 7.50
N ASP A 203 8.64 -42.91 8.40
CA ASP A 203 9.69 -43.51 9.23
C ASP A 203 9.18 -44.77 9.94
N HIS A 204 9.90 -45.89 9.77
CA HIS A 204 9.54 -47.22 10.29
C HIS A 204 8.23 -47.83 9.77
N ALA A 205 7.64 -47.29 8.70
CA ALA A 205 6.48 -47.91 8.05
C ALA A 205 6.87 -49.24 7.38
N ASP A 206 5.92 -50.18 7.35
CA ASP A 206 6.05 -51.46 6.65
C ASP A 206 5.29 -51.40 5.34
N LEU A 207 6.03 -51.34 4.22
CA LEU A 207 5.50 -51.30 2.85
C LEU A 207 5.72 -52.64 2.13
N THR A 208 5.85 -53.75 2.88
CA THR A 208 6.03 -55.07 2.30
C THR A 208 4.91 -55.38 1.30
N ASN A 209 5.27 -55.82 0.08
CA ASN A 209 4.33 -56.10 -1.02
C ASN A 209 3.47 -54.90 -1.49
N ALA A 210 3.75 -53.67 -1.05
CA ALA A 210 3.00 -52.51 -1.49
C ALA A 210 3.36 -52.12 -2.94
N ASP A 211 2.42 -51.49 -3.63
CA ASP A 211 2.61 -51.01 -5.00
C ASP A 211 2.55 -49.48 -5.04
N LEU A 212 3.72 -48.85 -5.23
CA LEU A 212 3.89 -47.39 -5.29
C LEU A 212 4.04 -46.87 -6.72
N THR A 213 3.72 -47.66 -7.76
CA THR A 213 3.92 -47.24 -9.16
C THR A 213 3.33 -45.85 -9.41
N GLY A 214 4.14 -44.88 -9.82
CA GLY A 214 3.71 -43.50 -10.08
C GLY A 214 3.46 -42.62 -8.85
N ALA A 215 3.67 -43.12 -7.61
CA ALA A 215 3.51 -42.31 -6.40
C ALA A 215 4.59 -41.23 -6.27
N ASP A 216 4.20 -40.03 -5.83
CA ASP A 216 5.14 -38.93 -5.58
C ASP A 216 5.54 -38.93 -4.10
N LEU A 217 6.81 -39.22 -3.82
CA LEU A 217 7.38 -39.25 -2.47
C LEU A 217 8.35 -38.08 -2.25
N THR A 218 8.28 -37.02 -3.06
CA THR A 218 9.14 -35.85 -2.93
C THR A 218 9.09 -35.29 -1.51
N GLY A 219 10.25 -35.28 -0.84
CA GLY A 219 10.39 -34.77 0.53
C GLY A 219 9.84 -35.69 1.64
N ALA A 220 9.38 -36.90 1.34
CA ALA A 220 8.92 -37.86 2.35
C ALA A 220 10.08 -38.34 3.24
N SER A 221 9.80 -38.53 4.54
CA SER A 221 10.76 -39.13 5.47
C SER A 221 10.61 -40.65 5.45
N ILE A 222 11.68 -41.37 5.09
CA ILE A 222 11.65 -42.82 4.83
C ILE A 222 12.63 -43.62 5.71
N ASN A 223 13.04 -43.07 6.85
CA ASN A 223 14.06 -43.71 7.66
C ASN A 223 13.53 -45.02 8.27
N GLY A 224 14.25 -46.13 8.05
CA GLY A 224 13.86 -47.42 8.60
C GLY A 224 12.58 -48.02 8.02
N VAL A 225 12.12 -47.54 6.86
CA VAL A 225 11.01 -48.18 6.11
C VAL A 225 11.40 -49.60 5.71
N VAL A 226 10.46 -50.53 5.80
CA VAL A 226 10.60 -51.90 5.29
C VAL A 226 10.09 -51.95 3.85
N TRP A 227 10.99 -52.18 2.91
CA TRP A 227 10.71 -52.23 1.46
C TRP A 227 10.80 -53.67 0.92
N ARG A 228 10.20 -54.67 1.56
CA ARG A 228 10.33 -56.06 1.06
C ARG A 228 9.32 -56.30 -0.06
N ASN A 229 9.79 -56.70 -1.24
CA ASN A 229 8.93 -56.97 -2.41
C ASN A 229 7.98 -55.80 -2.75
N THR A 230 8.42 -54.56 -2.55
CA THR A 230 7.65 -53.34 -2.83
C THR A 230 7.91 -52.91 -4.27
N THR A 231 6.87 -52.56 -5.03
CA THR A 231 7.06 -51.90 -6.33
C THR A 231 7.32 -50.41 -6.09
N CYS A 232 8.49 -49.93 -6.47
CA CYS A 232 8.92 -48.54 -6.33
C CYS A 232 8.17 -47.61 -7.31
N PRO A 233 8.22 -46.27 -7.09
CA PRO A 233 7.56 -45.30 -7.98
C PRO A 233 7.87 -45.42 -9.46
N ASP A 234 9.10 -45.79 -9.82
CA ASP A 234 9.52 -46.01 -11.21
C ASP A 234 9.11 -47.39 -11.79
N GLY A 235 8.41 -48.21 -11.01
CA GLY A 235 7.95 -49.55 -11.37
C GLY A 235 8.96 -50.66 -11.11
N THR A 236 10.16 -50.37 -10.60
CA THR A 236 11.14 -51.42 -10.23
C THR A 236 10.78 -52.09 -8.91
N ASN A 237 11.26 -53.32 -8.67
CA ASN A 237 11.05 -54.01 -7.40
C ASN A 237 12.18 -53.70 -6.42
N SER A 238 11.83 -53.34 -5.19
CA SER A 238 12.79 -53.02 -4.13
C SER A 238 13.75 -54.17 -3.80
N ASP A 239 13.35 -55.44 -3.94
CA ASP A 239 14.21 -56.60 -3.68
C ASP A 239 15.37 -56.69 -4.68
N ASP A 240 15.16 -56.22 -5.92
CA ASP A 240 16.22 -56.09 -6.92
C ASP A 240 17.14 -54.88 -6.64
N ASN A 241 16.67 -53.93 -5.82
CA ASN A 241 17.32 -52.66 -5.50
C ASN A 241 17.91 -52.63 -4.08
N ARG A 242 18.48 -53.75 -3.60
CA ARG A 242 19.04 -53.89 -2.24
C ARG A 242 18.01 -53.65 -1.13
N HIS A 243 16.77 -54.07 -1.35
CA HIS A 243 15.64 -53.91 -0.43
C HIS A 243 15.36 -52.43 -0.08
N THR A 244 15.44 -51.53 -1.05
CA THR A 244 15.09 -50.12 -0.86
C THR A 244 14.56 -49.47 -2.14
N CYS A 245 13.63 -48.52 -1.99
CA CYS A 245 13.19 -47.65 -3.06
C CYS A 245 13.84 -46.25 -3.02
N ALA A 246 14.77 -45.99 -2.09
CA ALA A 246 15.29 -44.63 -1.85
C ALA A 246 15.96 -43.95 -3.07
N GLY A 247 16.54 -44.73 -4.00
CA GLY A 247 17.11 -44.22 -5.25
C GLY A 247 16.12 -44.14 -6.42
N HIS A 248 14.87 -44.54 -6.19
CA HIS A 248 13.81 -44.72 -7.18
C HIS A 248 12.55 -43.92 -6.81
N LEU A 249 12.69 -42.94 -5.91
CA LEU A 249 11.63 -42.03 -5.53
C LEU A 249 11.59 -40.88 -6.54
N SER A 250 10.42 -40.65 -7.13
CA SER A 250 10.10 -39.46 -7.92
C SER A 250 9.61 -38.32 -7.05
#